data_AF-A0A4R6RCQ0-F1
#
_entry.id   AF-A0A4R6RCQ0-F1
#
_cell.length_a   1.000
_cell.length_b   1.000
_cell.length_c   1.000
_cell.angle_alpha   90.00
_cell.angle_beta   90.00
_cell.angle_gamma   90.00
#
_symmetry.space_group_name_H-M   'P 1'
#
loop_
_entity.id
_entity.type
_entity.pdbx_description
1 polymer ?
#
loop_
_entity_poly.entity_id
_entity_poly.type
_entity_poly.pdbx_seq_one_letter_code
_entity_poly.pdbx_strand_id
1 'polypeptide(L)'
;MQSTSVPVADVFQPVLDAALTRLRYLHPGWGFEAADGGILVSIPDGQGASDVEREIAYALYRERILSETMDMRRSLLDLVGGR
;
A
#
# COMPACT_ATOMS: atom_id res chain seq x y z
N MET A 1 -18.75 13.06 0.14
CA MET A 1 -17.64 12.14 0.47
C MET A 1 -18.26 10.87 1.00
N GLN A 2 -17.86 9.73 0.46
CA GLN A 2 -18.30 8.40 0.91
C GLN A 2 -17.15 7.70 1.63
N SER A 3 -17.46 6.93 2.66
CA SER A 3 -16.48 6.13 3.40
C SER A 3 -16.72 4.64 3.16
N THR A 4 -15.65 3.88 2.91
CA THR A 4 -15.68 2.43 2.73
C THR A 4 -14.57 1.78 3.55
N SER A 5 -14.81 0.55 4.01
CA SER A 5 -13.80 -0.26 4.69
C SER A 5 -13.27 -1.31 3.71
N VAL A 6 -11.95 -1.34 3.54
CA VAL A 6 -11.27 -2.31 2.70
C VAL A 6 -10.50 -3.27 3.61
N PRO A 7 -10.85 -4.57 3.64
CA PRO A 7 -10.16 -5.54 4.48
C PRO A 7 -8.72 -5.71 4.00
N VAL A 8 -7.80 -5.86 4.96
CA VAL A 8 -6.37 -6.09 4.69
C VAL A 8 -5.94 -7.38 5.37
N ALA A 9 -5.38 -8.30 4.59
CA ALA A 9 -4.84 -9.54 5.11
C ALA A 9 -3.58 -9.30 5.96
N ASP A 10 -3.40 -10.10 7.01
CA ASP A 10 -2.29 -9.95 7.98
C ASP A 10 -0.89 -9.97 7.34
N VAL A 11 -0.74 -10.68 6.22
CA VAL A 11 0.52 -10.73 5.44
C VAL A 11 1.01 -9.35 4.97
N PHE A 12 0.10 -8.38 4.86
CA PHE A 12 0.41 -7.02 4.43
C PHE A 12 0.70 -6.06 5.58
N GLN A 13 0.49 -6.46 6.83
CA GLN A 13 0.70 -5.56 7.97
C GLN A 13 2.11 -4.98 8.06
N PRO A 14 3.20 -5.71 7.76
CA PRO A 14 4.54 -5.14 7.79
C PRO A 14 4.77 -4.01 6.78
N VAL A 15 3.92 -3.88 5.75
CA VAL A 15 4.06 -2.90 4.67
C VAL A 15 2.91 -1.90 4.61
N LEU A 16 1.96 -1.98 5.56
CA LEU A 16 0.74 -1.16 5.54
C LEU A 16 1.06 0.34 5.59
N ASP A 17 1.92 0.77 6.51
CA ASP A 17 2.27 2.19 6.67
C ASP A 17 2.95 2.78 5.41
N ALA A 18 3.82 2.00 4.77
CA ALA A 18 4.49 2.40 3.54
C ALA A 18 3.48 2.54 2.39
N ALA A 19 2.57 1.58 2.26
CA ALA A 19 1.51 1.61 1.26
C ALA A 19 0.56 2.79 1.47
N LEU A 20 0.14 3.05 2.71
CA LEU A 20 -0.72 4.20 3.06
C LEU A 20 -0.04 5.54 2.75
N THR A 21 1.26 5.65 3.03
CA THR A 21 2.04 6.84 2.68
C THR A 21 2.02 7.10 1.17
N ARG A 22 2.22 6.04 0.37
CA ARG A 22 2.16 6.12 -1.09
C ARG A 22 0.76 6.48 -1.59
N LEU A 23 -0.28 5.87 -1.03
CA LEU A 23 -1.67 6.13 -1.41
C LEU A 23 -2.07 7.58 -1.13
N ARG A 24 -1.67 8.14 0.02
CA ARG A 24 -1.89 9.56 0.35
C ARG A 24 -1.20 10.51 -0.64
N TYR A 25 -0.03 10.12 -1.15
CA TYR A 25 0.67 10.89 -2.18
C TYR A 25 -0.02 10.82 -3.56
N LEU A 26 -0.48 9.63 -3.96
CA LEU A 26 -1.11 9.44 -5.27
C LEU A 26 -2.55 9.98 -5.33
N HIS A 27 -3.27 9.89 -4.21
CA HIS A 27 -4.69 10.24 -4.11
C HIS A 27 -4.92 11.26 -2.99
N PRO A 28 -4.46 12.51 -3.13
CA PRO A 28 -4.52 13.52 -2.06
C PRO A 28 -5.95 13.93 -1.67
N GLY A 29 -6.94 13.63 -2.51
CA GLY A 29 -8.36 13.85 -2.20
C GLY A 29 -9.02 12.71 -1.42
N TRP A 30 -8.29 11.63 -1.12
CA TRP A 30 -8.78 10.49 -0.34
C TRP A 30 -8.22 10.56 1.09
N GLY A 31 -9.07 10.27 2.07
CA GLY A 31 -8.67 10.02 3.45
C GLY A 31 -8.38 8.54 3.64
N PHE A 32 -7.27 8.22 4.31
CA PHE A 32 -6.91 6.84 4.64
C PHE A 32 -6.56 6.72 6.12
N GLU A 33 -7.22 5.79 6.81
CA GLU A 33 -6.99 5.45 8.21
C GLU A 33 -6.84 3.94 8.35
N ALA A 34 -5.78 3.50 9.02
CA ALA A 34 -5.64 2.10 9.40
C ALA A 34 -6.67 1.79 10.50
N ALA A 35 -7.37 0.67 10.36
CA ALA A 35 -8.34 0.17 11.32
C ALA A 35 -8.08 -1.32 11.58
N ASP A 36 -8.69 -1.86 12.64
CA ASP A 36 -8.56 -3.28 12.95
C ASP A 36 -9.07 -4.13 11.78
N GLY A 37 -8.16 -4.89 11.15
CA GLY A 37 -8.46 -5.77 10.02
C GLY A 37 -8.60 -5.09 8.66
N GLY A 38 -8.27 -3.80 8.52
CA GLY A 38 -8.42 -3.12 7.23
C GLY A 38 -7.98 -1.65 7.17
N ILE A 39 -8.43 -1.00 6.11
CA ILE A 39 -8.25 0.44 5.88
C ILE A 39 -9.62 1.07 5.72
N LEU A 40 -9.90 2.08 6.55
CA LEU A 40 -11.01 2.99 6.33
C LEU A 40 -10.59 4.04 5.31
N VAL A 41 -11.36 4.13 4.23
CA VAL A 41 -11.08 5.02 3.10
C VAL A 41 -12.23 5.99 2.93
N SER A 42 -11.95 7.28 2.94
CA SER A 42 -12.92 8.33 2.62
C SER A 42 -12.60 8.91 1.25
N ILE A 43 -13.51 8.78 0.29
CA ILE A 43 -13.29 9.18 -1.11
C ILE A 43 -14.32 10.22 -1.57
N PRO A 44 -14.00 11.05 -2.58
CA PRO A 44 -14.96 11.92 -3.24
C PRO A 44 -16.12 11.13 -3.85
N ASP A 45 -17.29 11.75 -3.90
CA ASP A 45 -18.49 11.11 -4.47
C ASP A 45 -18.28 10.82 -5.97
N GLY A 46 -18.76 9.66 -6.44
CA GLY A 46 -18.60 9.22 -7.84
C GLY A 46 -17.39 8.32 -8.10
N GLN A 47 -16.54 8.07 -7.10
CA GLN A 47 -15.52 7.01 -7.15
C GLN A 47 -16.14 5.64 -6.85
N GLY A 48 -15.80 4.64 -7.68
CA GLY A 48 -16.26 3.26 -7.49
C GLY A 48 -15.48 2.54 -6.40
N ALA A 49 -16.17 1.79 -5.53
CA ALA A 49 -15.52 1.00 -4.48
C ALA A 49 -14.48 0.01 -5.05
N SER A 50 -14.74 -0.58 -6.23
CA SER A 50 -13.82 -1.48 -6.92
C SER A 50 -12.52 -0.80 -7.37
N ASP A 51 -12.57 0.49 -7.69
CA ASP A 51 -11.36 1.24 -8.06
C ASP A 51 -10.49 1.47 -6.82
N VAL A 52 -11.10 1.82 -5.70
CA VAL A 52 -10.42 2.00 -4.41
C VAL A 52 -9.75 0.70 -3.96
N GLU A 53 -10.47 -0.41 -3.99
CA GLU A 53 -9.94 -1.72 -3.61
C GLU A 53 -8.75 -2.11 -4.49
N ARG A 54 -8.84 -1.87 -5.80
CA ARG A 54 -7.74 -2.14 -6.74
C ARG A 54 -6.50 -1.32 -6.41
N GLU A 55 -6.65 -0.02 -6.18
CA GLU A 55 -5.53 0.88 -5.86
C GLU A 55 -4.84 0.46 -4.54
N ILE A 56 -5.62 0.11 -3.52
CA ILE A 56 -5.11 -0.36 -2.24
C ILE A 56 -4.38 -1.69 -2.37
N ALA A 57 -4.99 -2.67 -3.04
CA ALA A 57 -4.37 -3.96 -3.29
C ALA A 57 -3.05 -3.78 -4.05
N TYR A 58 -3.05 -2.97 -5.11
CA TYR A 58 -1.84 -2.69 -5.89
C TYR A 58 -0.72 -2.09 -5.02
N ALA A 59 -1.03 -1.10 -4.18
CA ALA A 59 -0.05 -0.49 -3.29
C ALA A 59 0.52 -1.51 -2.29
N LEU A 60 -0.32 -2.31 -1.65
CA LEU A 60 0.08 -3.35 -0.70
C LEU A 60 0.99 -4.41 -1.34
N TYR A 61 0.58 -4.96 -2.49
CA TYR A 61 1.37 -5.96 -3.20
C TYR A 61 2.71 -5.42 -3.66
N ARG A 62 2.74 -4.17 -4.14
CA ARG A 62 3.97 -3.53 -4.59
C ARG A 62 4.97 -3.38 -3.45
N GLU A 63 4.53 -2.88 -2.29
CA GLU A 63 5.40 -2.73 -1.13
C GLU A 63 5.84 -4.09 -0.55
N ARG A 64 4.97 -5.10 -0.62
CA ARG A 64 5.33 -6.47 -0.25
C ARG A 64 6.45 -7.02 -1.13
N ILE A 65 6.28 -6.99 -2.45
CA ILE A 65 7.30 -7.46 -3.41
C ILE A 65 8.61 -6.67 -3.22
N LEU A 66 8.51 -5.35 -3.02
CA LEU A 66 9.68 -4.54 -2.73
C LEU A 66 10.41 -5.06 -1.48
N SER A 67 9.69 -5.22 -0.36
CA SER A 67 10.27 -5.70 0.90
C SER A 67 10.94 -7.08 0.77
N GLU A 68 10.32 -8.02 0.05
CA GLU A 68 10.84 -9.38 -0.16
C GLU A 68 12.07 -9.40 -1.07
N THR A 69 12.20 -8.42 -1.97
CA THR A 69 13.31 -8.36 -2.94
C THR A 69 14.47 -7.46 -2.48
N MET A 70 14.34 -6.74 -1.35
CA MET A 70 15.38 -5.82 -0.87
C MET A 70 16.69 -6.52 -0.55
N ASP A 71 16.65 -7.72 0.04
CA ASP A 71 17.85 -8.46 0.40
C ASP A 71 18.60 -8.94 -0.85
N MET A 72 17.87 -9.47 -1.84
CA MET A 72 18.47 -9.84 -3.12
C MET A 72 19.06 -8.63 -3.85
N ARG A 73 18.35 -7.48 -3.85
CA ARG A 73 18.85 -6.24 -4.45
C ARG A 73 20.14 -5.78 -3.76
N ARG A 74 20.19 -5.84 -2.43
CA ARG A 74 21.38 -5.45 -1.66
C ARG A 74 22.56 -6.36 -1.98
N SER A 75 22.35 -7.67 -1.97
CA SER A 75 23.39 -8.64 -2.33
C SER A 75 23.93 -8.43 -3.75
N LEU A 76 23.06 -8.14 -4.73
CA LEU A 76 23.50 -7.83 -6.10
C LEU A 76 24.28 -6.52 -6.18
N LEU A 77 23.86 -5.49 -5.44
CA LEU A 77 24.58 -4.22 -5.38
C LEU A 77 25.93 -4.35 -4.68
N ASP A 78 26.04 -5.18 -3.63
CA ASP A 78 27.31 -5.45 -2.96
C ASP A 78 28.27 -6.22 -3.88
N LEU A 79 27.77 -7.21 -4.63
CA LEU A 79 28.55 -7.98 -5.61
C LEU A 79 29.12 -7.10 -6.73
N VAL A 80 28.32 -6.17 -7.28
CA VAL A 80 28.74 -5.25 -8.35
C VAL A 80 29.55 -4.08 -7.82
N GLY A 81 29.23 -3.62 -6.61
CA GLY A 81 29.81 -2.43 -5.97
C GLY A 81 31.22 -2.63 -5.40
N GLY A 82 31.70 -3.88 -5.32
CA GLY A 82 33.10 -4.20 -5.01
C GLY A 82 33.59 -3.59 -3.69
N ARG A 83 33.21 -4.22 -2.57
CA ARG A 83 34.06 -4.26 -1.37
C ARG A 83 34.49 -5.70 -1.12
#